data_AF-A0A1B1BGD2-F1
#
_entry.id   AF-A0A1B1BGD2-F1
#
_cell.length_a   1.000
_cell.length_b   1.000
_cell.length_c   1.000
_cell.angle_alpha   90.00
_cell.angle_beta   90.00
_cell.angle_gamma   90.00
#
_symmetry.space_group_name_H-M   'P 1'
#
loop_
_entity.id
_entity.type
_entity.pdbx_description
1 polymer ?
#
loop_
_entity_poly.entity_id
_entity_poly.type
_entity_poly.pdbx_seq_one_letter_code
_entity_poly.pdbx_strand_id
1 'polypeptide(L)'
;MIVVWGRGLAWLGIPVDPDAPEAQQWLRDELAKAPYQAAQPTWFDRLSQAILDWLSSLSFTGDGSSAWIPVVGALVGIAVLVAAVLIFGLPRRERRRQRAAGLFAADDRRSADQMRRAAQAAAGAGDWSLASAEQFRAIAQSLAERTILRPTPGTTAHSVAELAAEAFPAERDRLREGATVFESVRYLGGTGTEAGYRALLALDAALVAARPRLTAPTPVAP
;
A
#
# COMPACT_ATOMS: atom_id res chain seq x y z
N MET A 1 51.32 -37.92 43.50
CA MET A 1 52.19 -37.09 42.63
C MET A 1 51.28 -36.34 41.66
N ILE A 2 51.13 -35.00 41.85
CA ILE A 2 50.65 -33.94 40.92
C ILE A 2 49.21 -34.11 40.37
N VAL A 3 48.12 -33.41 40.75
CA VAL A 3 47.75 -31.99 41.03
C VAL A 3 47.58 -31.09 39.78
N VAL A 4 46.32 -30.62 39.60
CA VAL A 4 45.80 -29.39 38.94
C VAL A 4 45.69 -29.37 37.39
N TRP A 5 44.49 -29.35 36.78
CA TRP A 5 43.47 -28.28 36.55
C TRP A 5 43.77 -27.34 35.35
N GLY A 6 42.77 -27.08 34.49
CA GLY A 6 42.77 -25.90 33.61
C GLY A 6 42.04 -26.03 32.26
N ARG A 7 40.83 -25.45 32.17
CA ARG A 7 40.10 -25.14 30.92
C ARG A 7 40.82 -24.01 30.16
N GLY A 8 40.77 -23.99 28.82
CA GLY A 8 41.17 -22.83 28.02
C GLY A 8 40.97 -23.03 26.52
N LEU A 9 40.32 -22.08 25.86
CA LEU A 9 39.95 -22.07 24.44
C LEU A 9 41.17 -22.10 23.50
N ALA A 10 41.04 -22.80 22.37
CA ALA A 10 41.78 -22.48 21.16
C ALA A 10 40.86 -22.64 19.94
N TRP A 11 40.44 -21.47 19.46
CA TRP A 11 39.92 -21.25 18.12
C TRP A 11 40.91 -21.82 17.09
N LEU A 12 40.50 -22.83 16.33
CA LEU A 12 41.16 -23.15 15.07
C LEU A 12 40.29 -22.58 13.95
N GLY A 13 40.75 -21.43 13.47
CA GLY A 13 40.15 -20.69 12.38
C GLY A 13 40.04 -21.54 11.12
N ILE A 14 38.88 -21.44 10.48
CA ILE A 14 38.69 -21.86 9.11
C ILE A 14 39.23 -20.70 8.25
N PRO A 15 40.30 -20.87 7.47
CA PRO A 15 40.68 -19.88 6.48
C PRO A 15 39.76 -20.05 5.28
N VAL A 16 38.68 -19.27 5.23
CA VAL A 16 37.92 -19.04 3.99
C VAL A 16 38.27 -17.63 3.55
N ASP A 17 39.30 -17.54 2.73
CA ASP A 17 39.55 -16.38 1.89
C ASP A 17 39.13 -16.77 0.47
N PRO A 18 37.98 -16.31 -0.05
CA PRO A 18 37.73 -16.31 -1.47
C PRO A 18 38.23 -14.99 -2.04
N ASP A 19 39.49 -15.00 -2.50
CA ASP A 19 40.00 -14.06 -3.48
C ASP A 19 39.17 -14.17 -4.77
N ALA A 20 38.25 -13.24 -4.98
CA ALA A 20 37.61 -13.01 -6.26
C ALA A 20 37.56 -11.50 -6.54
N PRO A 21 38.60 -10.91 -7.15
CA PRO A 21 38.60 -9.49 -7.51
C PRO A 21 37.49 -9.11 -8.51
N GLU A 22 36.76 -10.08 -9.06
CA GLU A 22 35.71 -9.90 -10.05
C GLU A 22 34.36 -9.40 -9.49
N ALA A 23 34.14 -9.49 -8.17
CA ALA A 23 32.92 -8.96 -7.54
C ALA A 23 32.95 -7.42 -7.36
N GLN A 24 34.15 -6.82 -7.23
CA GLN A 24 34.28 -5.36 -7.07
C GLN A 24 34.18 -4.59 -8.39
N GLN A 25 34.52 -5.21 -9.52
CA GLN A 25 34.44 -4.56 -10.83
C GLN A 25 32.99 -4.50 -11.32
N TRP A 26 32.20 -5.56 -11.13
CA TRP A 26 30.76 -5.53 -11.40
C TRP A 26 30.00 -4.51 -10.55
N LEU A 27 30.38 -4.30 -9.29
CA LEU A 27 29.78 -3.28 -8.44
C LEU A 27 30.13 -1.85 -8.89
N ARG A 28 31.33 -1.66 -9.47
CA ARG A 28 31.74 -0.36 -10.05
C ARG A 28 31.07 -0.12 -11.41
N ASP A 29 30.88 -1.16 -12.22
CA ASP A 29 30.20 -1.07 -13.51
C ASP A 29 28.68 -0.84 -13.38
N GLU A 30 28.07 -1.35 -12.30
CA GLU A 30 26.65 -1.12 -12.00
C GLU A 30 26.42 0.30 -11.44
N LEU A 31 27.32 0.81 -10.60
CA LEU A 31 27.29 2.20 -10.12
C LEU A 31 27.63 3.23 -11.22
N ALA A 32 28.32 2.81 -12.29
CA ALA A 32 28.62 3.64 -13.47
C ALA A 32 27.46 3.70 -14.49
N LYS A 33 26.40 2.90 -14.33
CA LYS A 33 25.26 2.81 -15.27
C LYS A 33 24.01 3.57 -14.85
N ALA A 34 24.13 4.59 -14.01
CA ALA A 34 23.09 5.60 -13.87
C ALA A 34 23.60 6.99 -14.27
N PRO A 35 23.85 7.26 -15.56
CA PRO A 35 23.78 8.63 -16.03
C PRO A 35 22.35 9.11 -15.78
N TYR A 36 22.23 10.10 -14.90
CA TYR A 36 21.09 11.01 -14.79
C TYR A 36 20.53 11.28 -16.19
N GLN A 37 19.40 10.65 -16.52
CA GLN A 37 18.62 11.09 -17.66
C GLN A 37 17.88 12.35 -17.22
N ALA A 38 18.42 13.48 -17.68
CA ALA A 38 17.74 14.75 -17.67
C ALA A 38 16.43 14.67 -18.46
N ALA A 39 15.48 15.51 -18.05
CA ALA A 39 14.33 15.97 -18.80
C ALA A 39 13.11 15.03 -18.93
N GLN A 40 12.40 14.83 -17.81
CA GLN A 40 10.95 15.06 -17.80
C GLN A 40 10.59 15.78 -16.50
N PRO A 41 9.80 16.87 -16.52
CA PRO A 41 9.41 17.57 -15.31
C PRO A 41 8.58 16.64 -14.43
N THR A 42 9.17 16.23 -13.30
CA THR A 42 8.52 15.43 -12.27
C THR A 42 7.28 16.18 -11.78
N TRP A 43 6.21 15.47 -11.38
CA TRP A 43 5.03 16.12 -10.79
C TRP A 43 5.41 16.97 -9.57
N PHE A 44 6.48 16.57 -8.86
CA PHE A 44 7.08 17.29 -7.75
C PHE A 44 7.80 18.58 -8.20
N ASP A 45 8.46 18.59 -9.36
CA ASP A 45 9.08 19.80 -9.91
C ASP A 45 8.02 20.82 -10.34
N ARG A 46 6.92 20.35 -10.96
CA ARG A 46 5.80 21.24 -11.35
C ARG A 46 5.10 21.82 -10.12
N LEU A 47 4.93 21.03 -9.07
CA LEU A 47 4.37 21.48 -7.80
C LEU A 47 5.28 22.49 -7.09
N SER A 48 6.60 22.22 -7.06
CA SER A 48 7.59 23.11 -6.46
C SER A 48 7.69 24.44 -7.22
N GLN A 49 7.67 24.39 -8.55
CA GLN A 49 7.62 25.59 -9.39
C GLN A 49 6.34 26.40 -9.13
N ALA A 50 5.17 25.77 -9.09
CA ALA A 50 3.91 26.46 -8.81
C ALA A 50 3.90 27.13 -7.42
N ILE A 51 4.52 26.51 -6.41
CA ILE A 51 4.64 27.08 -5.06
C ILE A 51 5.61 28.28 -5.04
N LEU A 52 6.75 28.18 -5.73
CA LEU A 52 7.73 29.27 -5.83
C LEU A 52 7.18 30.46 -6.64
N ASP A 53 6.43 30.19 -7.70
CA ASP A 53 5.74 31.20 -8.52
C ASP A 53 4.65 31.92 -7.71
N TRP A 54 3.89 31.17 -6.89
CA TRP A 54 2.94 31.79 -5.97
C TRP A 54 3.64 32.66 -4.91
N LEU A 55 4.73 32.20 -4.32
CA LEU A 55 5.47 32.95 -3.30
C LEU A 55 6.14 34.21 -3.88
N SER A 56 6.64 34.14 -5.13
CA SER A 56 7.20 35.28 -5.83
C SER A 56 6.12 36.30 -6.25
N SER A 57 4.92 35.84 -6.62
CA SER A 57 3.78 36.71 -6.92
C SER A 57 3.29 37.54 -5.72
N LEU A 58 3.54 37.05 -4.50
CA LEU A 58 3.21 37.77 -3.26
C LEU A 58 4.28 38.79 -2.86
N SER A 59 5.51 38.65 -3.36
CA SER A 59 6.68 39.42 -2.90
C SER A 59 7.11 40.54 -3.86
N PHE A 60 6.37 40.77 -4.95
CA PHE A 60 6.48 41.96 -5.80
C PHE A 60 5.08 42.60 -5.86
N THR A 61 4.79 43.71 -5.19
CA THR A 61 5.17 45.06 -5.65
C THR A 61 4.84 46.04 -4.53
N GLY A 62 5.81 46.86 -4.12
CA GLY A 62 5.59 47.98 -3.22
C GLY A 62 5.29 49.26 -3.99
N ASP A 63 4.11 49.84 -3.73
CA ASP A 63 3.75 51.25 -3.92
C ASP A 63 2.28 51.50 -3.50
N GLY A 64 2.06 51.60 -2.17
CA GLY A 64 1.03 52.44 -1.52
C GLY A 64 -0.46 52.26 -1.80
N SER A 65 -0.89 51.49 -2.81
CA SER A 65 -2.30 51.39 -3.26
C SER A 65 -2.80 49.94 -3.42
N SER A 66 -1.95 48.96 -3.14
CA SER A 66 -2.16 47.53 -3.41
C SER A 66 -2.59 46.69 -2.19
N ALA A 67 -3.13 47.31 -1.14
CA ALA A 67 -3.45 46.64 0.14
C ALA A 67 -4.44 45.45 0.02
N TRP A 68 -5.17 45.34 -1.09
CA TRP A 68 -6.13 44.27 -1.36
C TRP A 68 -5.52 43.04 -2.07
N ILE A 69 -4.38 43.19 -2.74
CA ILE A 69 -3.69 42.11 -3.46
C ILE A 69 -3.29 40.93 -2.54
N PRO A 70 -2.70 41.15 -1.34
CA PRO A 70 -2.39 40.03 -0.44
C PRO A 70 -3.64 39.33 0.10
N VAL A 71 -4.77 40.05 0.23
CA VAL A 71 -6.06 39.47 0.68
C VAL A 71 -6.63 38.53 -0.37
N VAL A 72 -6.58 38.94 -1.65
CA VAL A 72 -7.02 38.09 -2.77
C VAL A 72 -6.11 36.86 -2.91
N GLY A 73 -4.78 37.05 -2.79
CA GLY A 73 -3.83 35.94 -2.80
C GLY A 73 -4.08 34.92 -1.68
N ALA A 74 -4.37 35.39 -0.46
CA ALA A 74 -4.73 34.54 0.67
C ALA A 74 -6.05 33.78 0.44
N LEU A 75 -7.08 34.45 -0.10
CA LEU A 75 -8.37 33.81 -0.43
C LEU A 75 -8.22 32.72 -1.49
N VAL A 76 -7.44 32.98 -2.55
CA VAL A 76 -7.17 31.99 -3.59
C VAL A 76 -6.36 30.83 -3.01
N GLY A 77 -5.37 31.10 -2.16
CA GLY A 77 -4.61 30.06 -1.46
C GLY A 77 -5.49 29.17 -0.58
N ILE A 78 -6.42 29.76 0.17
CA ILE A 78 -7.41 29.03 0.98
C ILE A 78 -8.34 28.22 0.08
N ALA A 79 -8.83 28.78 -1.03
CA ALA A 79 -9.71 28.08 -1.96
C ALA A 79 -9.01 26.86 -2.60
N VAL A 80 -7.73 27.01 -2.98
CA VAL A 80 -6.90 25.89 -3.50
C VAL A 80 -6.66 24.86 -2.41
N LEU A 81 -6.36 25.28 -1.17
CA LEU A 81 -6.19 24.36 -0.04
C LEU A 81 -7.48 23.60 0.28
N VAL A 82 -8.62 24.28 0.30
CA VAL A 82 -9.94 23.67 0.51
C VAL A 82 -10.25 22.73 -0.64
N ALA A 83 -10.04 23.13 -1.90
CA ALA A 83 -10.20 22.26 -3.05
C ALA A 83 -9.28 21.03 -2.95
N ALA A 84 -8.02 21.20 -2.56
CA ALA A 84 -7.09 20.10 -2.33
C ALA A 84 -7.58 19.18 -1.20
N VAL A 85 -8.07 19.71 -0.09
CA VAL A 85 -8.63 18.92 1.01
C VAL A 85 -9.92 18.20 0.60
N LEU A 86 -10.75 18.80 -0.26
CA LEU A 86 -11.95 18.19 -0.79
C LEU A 86 -11.63 17.10 -1.84
N ILE A 87 -10.60 17.31 -2.67
CA ILE A 87 -10.16 16.38 -3.72
C ILE A 87 -9.35 15.22 -3.13
N PHE A 88 -8.43 15.49 -2.22
CA PHE A 88 -7.48 14.52 -1.65
C PHE A 88 -7.87 14.01 -0.26
N GLY A 89 -8.89 14.59 0.38
CA GLY A 89 -9.34 14.25 1.74
C GLY A 89 -8.43 14.80 2.85
N LEU A 90 -8.96 14.91 4.08
CA LEU A 90 -8.15 15.29 5.25
C LEU A 90 -7.10 14.20 5.58
N PRO A 91 -5.90 14.57 6.06
CA PRO A 91 -4.91 13.63 6.56
C PRO A 91 -5.34 13.01 7.90
N ARG A 92 -6.20 11.99 7.80
CA ARG A 92 -6.09 10.67 8.44
C ARG A 92 -5.69 10.64 9.94
N ARG A 93 -6.65 10.95 10.82
CA ARG A 93 -6.69 10.43 12.21
C ARG A 93 -7.07 8.93 12.28
N GLU A 94 -7.71 8.42 11.24
CA GLU A 94 -8.11 7.00 11.12
C GLU A 94 -6.91 6.04 10.96
N ARG A 95 -5.77 6.55 10.44
CA ARG A 95 -4.57 5.75 10.15
C ARG A 95 -3.99 5.00 11.35
N ARG A 96 -4.16 5.52 12.57
CA ARG A 96 -3.62 4.88 13.79
C ARG A 96 -4.51 3.74 14.28
N ARG A 97 -5.83 3.81 14.06
CA ARG A 97 -6.79 2.75 14.40
C ARG A 97 -6.76 1.61 13.39
N GLN A 98 -6.61 1.93 12.10
CA GLN A 98 -6.52 0.95 11.02
C GLN A 98 -5.29 0.04 11.09
N ARG A 99 -4.19 0.49 11.74
CA ARG A 99 -3.01 -0.35 12.02
C ARG A 99 -3.24 -1.45 13.08
N ALA A 100 -4.34 -1.40 13.81
CA ALA A 100 -4.73 -2.46 14.76
C ALA A 100 -5.91 -3.32 14.27
N ALA A 101 -6.69 -2.84 13.30
CA ALA A 101 -7.82 -3.58 12.74
C ALA A 101 -7.35 -4.74 11.83
N GLY A 102 -7.80 -5.95 12.14
CA GLY A 102 -7.64 -7.14 11.28
C GLY A 102 -8.42 -7.02 9.96
N LEU A 103 -8.43 -8.10 9.16
CA LEU A 103 -9.12 -8.12 7.86
C LEU A 103 -10.63 -7.85 8.01
N PHE A 104 -11.25 -8.47 9.03
CA PHE A 104 -12.59 -8.16 9.51
C PHE A 104 -12.48 -7.78 10.99
N ALA A 105 -12.30 -6.50 11.29
CA ALA A 105 -12.36 -6.06 12.68
C ALA A 105 -13.81 -6.20 13.19
N ALA A 106 -13.98 -6.66 14.43
CA ALA A 106 -15.29 -6.94 15.01
C ALA A 106 -16.27 -5.75 15.00
N ASP A 107 -15.76 -4.53 14.81
CA ASP A 107 -16.53 -3.29 14.79
C ASP A 107 -16.45 -2.54 13.44
N ASP A 108 -15.81 -3.13 12.42
CA ASP A 108 -15.78 -2.53 11.07
C ASP A 108 -17.07 -2.88 10.33
N ARG A 109 -18.06 -1.98 10.41
CA ARG A 109 -19.39 -2.14 9.79
C ARG A 109 -19.47 -1.58 8.37
N ARG A 110 -18.33 -1.28 7.75
CA ARG A 110 -18.31 -0.67 6.42
C ARG A 110 -18.72 -1.69 5.34
N SER A 111 -19.52 -1.23 4.39
CA SER A 111 -19.85 -2.02 3.19
C SER A 111 -18.66 -2.15 2.24
N ALA A 112 -18.70 -3.13 1.33
CA ALA A 112 -17.70 -3.30 0.28
C ALA A 112 -17.50 -2.01 -0.54
N ASP A 113 -18.59 -1.31 -0.90
CA ASP A 113 -18.53 -0.07 -1.68
C ASP A 113 -17.88 1.10 -0.92
N GLN A 114 -18.07 1.17 0.39
CA GLN A 114 -17.38 2.16 1.22
C GLN A 114 -15.88 1.89 1.25
N MET A 115 -15.46 0.61 1.31
CA MET A 115 -14.05 0.22 1.23
C MET A 115 -13.47 0.49 -0.16
N ARG A 116 -14.19 0.23 -1.26
CA ARG A 116 -13.77 0.59 -2.63
C ARG A 116 -13.53 2.09 -2.78
N ARG A 117 -14.45 2.93 -2.26
CA ARG A 117 -14.27 4.39 -2.26
C ARG A 117 -13.05 4.83 -1.45
N ALA A 118 -12.81 4.21 -0.30
CA ALA A 118 -11.61 4.48 0.50
C ALA A 118 -10.33 4.07 -0.23
N ALA A 119 -10.34 2.93 -0.94
CA ALA A 119 -9.23 2.48 -1.78
C ALA A 119 -8.95 3.46 -2.93
N GLN A 120 -9.99 3.92 -3.62
CA GLN A 120 -9.88 4.90 -4.71
C GLN A 120 -9.32 6.24 -4.22
N ALA A 121 -9.79 6.73 -3.07
CA ALA A 121 -9.27 7.96 -2.47
C ALA A 121 -7.79 7.82 -2.06
N ALA A 122 -7.40 6.67 -1.52
CA ALA A 122 -6.00 6.39 -1.19
C ALA A 122 -5.11 6.33 -2.44
N ALA A 123 -5.59 5.71 -3.52
CA ALA A 123 -4.90 5.66 -4.81
C ALA A 123 -4.75 7.07 -5.42
N GLY A 124 -5.79 7.91 -5.36
CA GLY A 124 -5.73 9.31 -5.80
C GLY A 124 -4.72 10.17 -5.02
N ALA A 125 -4.42 9.79 -3.79
CA ALA A 125 -3.37 10.40 -2.95
C ALA A 125 -1.99 9.72 -3.10
N GLY A 126 -1.81 8.76 -4.02
CA GLY A 126 -0.56 8.02 -4.21
C GLY A 126 -0.22 7.04 -3.08
N ASP A 127 -1.16 6.77 -2.16
CA ASP A 127 -0.96 5.85 -1.03
C ASP A 127 -1.36 4.43 -1.43
N TRP A 128 -0.49 3.79 -2.23
CA TRP A 128 -0.72 2.47 -2.79
C TRP A 128 -0.81 1.36 -1.74
N SER A 129 -0.12 1.51 -0.60
CA SER A 129 -0.24 0.59 0.53
C SER A 129 -1.65 0.59 1.10
N LEU A 130 -2.21 1.78 1.39
CA LEU A 130 -3.58 1.85 1.89
C LEU A 130 -4.61 1.47 0.81
N ALA A 131 -4.39 1.88 -0.44
CA ALA A 131 -5.28 1.55 -1.55
C ALA A 131 -5.41 0.03 -1.73
N SER A 132 -4.28 -0.69 -1.71
CA SER A 132 -4.27 -2.16 -1.82
C SER A 132 -4.92 -2.82 -0.60
N ALA A 133 -4.67 -2.29 0.60
CA ALA A 133 -5.27 -2.82 1.83
C ALA A 133 -6.80 -2.66 1.85
N GLU A 134 -7.31 -1.47 1.50
CA GLU A 134 -8.76 -1.21 1.44
C GLU A 134 -9.43 -1.98 0.29
N GLN A 135 -8.76 -2.14 -0.86
CA GLN A 135 -9.32 -2.90 -1.98
C GLN A 135 -9.45 -4.40 -1.64
N PHE A 136 -8.46 -5.00 -0.99
CA PHE A 136 -8.57 -6.39 -0.57
C PHE A 136 -9.64 -6.59 0.52
N ARG A 137 -9.78 -5.64 1.46
CA ARG A 137 -10.92 -5.64 2.41
C ARG A 137 -12.26 -5.56 1.68
N ALA A 138 -12.35 -4.72 0.63
CA ALA A 138 -13.57 -4.61 -0.17
C ALA A 138 -13.93 -5.93 -0.86
N ILE A 139 -12.95 -6.66 -1.41
CA ILE A 139 -13.15 -8.00 -1.98
C ILE A 139 -13.71 -8.93 -0.92
N ALA A 140 -13.04 -9.02 0.24
CA ALA A 140 -13.42 -9.92 1.32
C ALA A 140 -14.84 -9.60 1.84
N GLN A 141 -15.16 -8.32 2.01
CA GLN A 141 -16.48 -7.83 2.41
C GLN A 141 -17.54 -8.10 1.34
N SER A 142 -17.22 -7.92 0.06
CA SER A 142 -18.16 -8.20 -1.04
C SER A 142 -18.52 -9.69 -1.12
N LEU A 143 -17.56 -10.57 -0.87
CA LEU A 143 -17.79 -12.01 -0.81
C LEU A 143 -18.63 -12.40 0.42
N ALA A 144 -18.42 -11.74 1.56
CA ALA A 144 -19.24 -11.93 2.76
C ALA A 144 -20.68 -11.44 2.56
N GLU A 145 -20.88 -10.25 1.97
CA GLU A 145 -22.20 -9.68 1.63
C GLU A 145 -22.96 -10.60 0.67
N ARG A 146 -22.26 -11.26 -0.26
CA ARG A 146 -22.84 -12.26 -1.18
C ARG A 146 -23.03 -13.64 -0.55
N THR A 147 -22.77 -13.80 0.75
CA THR A 147 -22.85 -15.08 1.49
C THR A 147 -21.96 -16.18 0.92
N ILE A 148 -20.94 -15.82 0.14
CA ILE A 148 -19.96 -16.76 -0.40
C ILE A 148 -18.97 -17.15 0.70
N LEU A 149 -18.65 -16.20 1.58
CA LEU A 149 -17.80 -16.40 2.75
C LEU A 149 -18.57 -16.09 4.03
N ARG A 150 -18.26 -16.82 5.10
CA ARG A 150 -18.69 -16.49 6.47
C ARG A 150 -17.46 -16.28 7.36
N PRO A 151 -16.78 -15.13 7.22
CA PRO A 151 -15.59 -14.85 8.02
C PRO A 151 -15.97 -14.69 9.50
N THR A 152 -15.16 -15.30 10.37
CA THR A 152 -15.25 -15.13 11.83
C THR A 152 -14.22 -14.10 12.32
N PRO A 153 -14.37 -13.53 13.52
CA PRO A 153 -13.35 -12.69 14.12
C PRO A 153 -11.98 -13.41 14.11
N GLY A 154 -10.95 -12.74 13.59
CA GLY A 154 -9.61 -13.33 13.44
C GLY A 154 -9.32 -14.00 12.09
N THR A 155 -10.28 -14.02 11.16
CA THR A 155 -10.04 -14.51 9.79
C THR A 155 -8.89 -13.73 9.13
N THR A 156 -7.90 -14.45 8.61
CA THR A 156 -6.71 -13.88 7.95
C THR A 156 -6.95 -13.69 6.45
N ALA A 157 -6.08 -12.92 5.80
CA ALA A 157 -6.14 -12.71 4.34
C ALA A 157 -5.95 -14.01 3.58
N HIS A 158 -4.99 -14.84 4.01
CA HIS A 158 -4.78 -16.16 3.43
C HIS A 158 -6.01 -17.06 3.57
N SER A 159 -6.67 -17.09 4.74
CA SER A 159 -7.90 -17.88 4.92
C SER A 159 -9.03 -17.40 4.01
N VAL A 160 -9.20 -16.08 3.81
CA VAL A 160 -10.15 -15.55 2.83
C VAL A 160 -9.83 -16.01 1.42
N ALA A 161 -8.56 -15.96 1.02
CA ALA A 161 -8.14 -16.39 -0.32
C ALA A 161 -8.44 -17.87 -0.57
N GLU A 162 -8.13 -18.75 0.39
CA GLU A 162 -8.41 -20.19 0.24
C GLU A 162 -9.91 -20.48 0.16
N LEU A 163 -10.71 -19.91 1.07
CA LEU A 163 -12.17 -20.10 1.03
C LEU A 163 -12.78 -19.52 -0.26
N ALA A 164 -12.30 -18.37 -0.72
CA ALA A 164 -12.76 -17.77 -1.98
C ALA A 164 -12.36 -18.63 -3.18
N ALA A 165 -11.19 -19.26 -3.15
CA ALA A 165 -10.69 -20.12 -4.23
C ALA A 165 -11.49 -21.41 -4.39
N GLU A 166 -12.20 -21.86 -3.35
CA GLU A 166 -13.17 -22.96 -3.47
C GLU A 166 -14.36 -22.55 -4.34
N ALA A 167 -14.91 -21.35 -4.11
CA ALA A 167 -16.02 -20.80 -4.89
C ALA A 167 -15.59 -20.32 -6.29
N PHE A 168 -14.35 -19.87 -6.44
CA PHE A 168 -13.78 -19.33 -7.68
C PHE A 168 -12.43 -19.98 -8.05
N PRO A 169 -12.41 -21.25 -8.49
CA PRO A 169 -11.15 -21.96 -8.74
C PRO A 169 -10.27 -21.32 -9.82
N ALA A 170 -10.87 -20.64 -10.80
CA ALA A 170 -10.14 -19.95 -11.86
C ALA A 170 -9.34 -18.74 -11.36
N GLU A 171 -9.72 -18.18 -10.20
CA GLU A 171 -9.10 -16.99 -9.61
C GLU A 171 -8.17 -17.33 -8.44
N ARG A 172 -7.90 -18.62 -8.18
CA ARG A 172 -7.13 -19.11 -7.02
C ARG A 172 -5.78 -18.40 -6.86
N ASP A 173 -4.99 -18.34 -7.93
CA ASP A 173 -3.64 -17.78 -7.85
C ASP A 173 -3.68 -16.27 -7.61
N ARG A 174 -4.63 -15.58 -8.26
CA ARG A 174 -4.85 -14.15 -8.07
C ARG A 174 -5.36 -13.82 -6.67
N LEU A 175 -6.21 -14.67 -6.08
CA LEU A 175 -6.67 -14.56 -4.69
C LEU A 175 -5.50 -14.71 -3.71
N ARG A 176 -4.63 -15.71 -3.92
CA ARG A 176 -3.42 -15.92 -3.10
C ARG A 176 -2.47 -14.74 -3.20
N GLU A 177 -2.17 -14.28 -4.41
CA GLU A 177 -1.31 -13.11 -4.64
C GLU A 177 -1.91 -11.86 -3.98
N GLY A 178 -3.22 -11.65 -4.10
CA GLY A 178 -3.92 -10.56 -3.45
C GLY A 178 -3.80 -10.58 -1.92
N ALA A 179 -3.89 -11.77 -1.30
CA ALA A 179 -3.67 -11.92 0.13
C ALA A 179 -2.22 -11.62 0.53
N THR A 180 -1.23 -12.06 -0.26
CA THR A 180 0.19 -11.73 -0.05
C THR A 180 0.42 -10.22 -0.15
N VAL A 181 -0.16 -9.55 -1.14
CA VAL A 181 -0.09 -8.09 -1.26
C VAL A 181 -0.67 -7.43 -0.01
N PHE A 182 -1.86 -7.84 0.44
CA PHE A 182 -2.48 -7.29 1.65
C PHE A 182 -1.59 -7.49 2.89
N GLU A 183 -1.08 -8.69 3.12
CA GLU A 183 -0.25 -8.99 4.28
C GLU A 183 1.07 -8.20 4.25
N SER A 184 1.67 -8.05 3.06
CA SER A 184 2.90 -7.28 2.89
C SER A 184 2.71 -5.82 3.30
N VAL A 185 1.68 -5.14 2.80
CA VAL A 185 1.44 -3.72 3.08
C VAL A 185 0.92 -3.50 4.51
N ARG A 186 0.29 -4.51 5.10
CA ARG A 186 -0.39 -4.36 6.39
C ARG A 186 0.44 -4.78 7.60
N TYR A 187 1.22 -5.85 7.47
CA TYR A 187 1.95 -6.46 8.58
C TYR A 187 3.46 -6.44 8.37
N LEU A 188 3.93 -6.51 7.12
CA LEU A 188 5.37 -6.60 6.82
C LEU A 188 6.01 -5.25 6.49
N GLY A 189 5.26 -4.15 6.56
CA GLY A 189 5.77 -2.81 6.25
C GLY A 189 6.12 -2.62 4.77
N GLY A 190 5.63 -3.49 3.88
CA GLY A 190 5.88 -3.43 2.45
C GLY A 190 5.32 -2.16 1.81
N THR A 191 6.05 -1.66 0.81
CA THR A 191 5.61 -0.54 -0.01
C THR A 191 4.62 -1.06 -1.04
N GLY A 192 3.36 -0.60 -0.96
CA GLY A 192 2.37 -0.93 -1.99
C GLY A 192 2.78 -0.32 -3.32
N THR A 193 2.40 -0.98 -4.41
CA THR A 193 2.65 -0.52 -5.77
C THR A 193 1.35 -0.26 -6.50
N GLU A 194 1.37 0.64 -7.48
CA GLU A 194 0.22 0.87 -8.36
C GLU A 194 -0.18 -0.41 -9.11
N ALA A 195 0.81 -1.20 -9.55
CA ALA A 195 0.57 -2.47 -10.23
C ALA A 195 -0.19 -3.46 -9.32
N GLY A 196 0.22 -3.59 -8.04
CA GLY A 196 -0.47 -4.44 -7.08
C GLY A 196 -1.91 -3.99 -6.80
N TYR A 197 -2.14 -2.68 -6.68
CA TYR A 197 -3.49 -2.13 -6.55
C TYR A 197 -4.37 -2.41 -7.79
N ARG A 198 -3.83 -2.20 -9.00
CA ARG A 198 -4.55 -2.49 -10.25
C ARG A 198 -4.87 -3.97 -10.42
N ALA A 199 -3.97 -4.86 -10.00
CA ALA A 199 -4.23 -6.31 -9.99
C ALA A 199 -5.41 -6.67 -9.08
N LEU A 200 -5.50 -6.05 -7.90
CA LEU A 200 -6.63 -6.21 -6.97
C LEU A 200 -7.94 -5.64 -7.54
N LEU A 201 -7.92 -4.51 -8.24
CA LEU A 201 -9.11 -3.98 -8.95
C LEU A 201 -9.60 -4.97 -10.02
N ALA A 202 -8.69 -5.50 -10.83
CA ALA A 202 -9.02 -6.48 -11.85
C ALA A 202 -9.56 -7.78 -11.23
N LEU A 203 -9.08 -8.17 -10.04
CA LEU A 203 -9.56 -9.35 -9.33
C LEU A 203 -10.98 -9.12 -8.80
N ASP A 204 -11.24 -7.98 -8.15
CA ASP A 204 -12.56 -7.62 -7.65
C ASP A 204 -13.60 -7.61 -8.78
N ALA A 205 -13.28 -6.99 -9.91
CA ALA A 205 -14.15 -6.97 -11.09
C ALA A 205 -14.45 -8.39 -11.61
N ALA A 206 -13.45 -9.26 -11.69
CA ALA A 206 -13.62 -10.64 -12.11
C ALA A 206 -14.52 -11.42 -11.15
N LEU A 207 -14.33 -11.28 -9.83
CA LEU A 207 -15.14 -11.95 -8.82
C LEU A 207 -16.59 -11.46 -8.80
N VAL A 208 -16.83 -10.17 -9.05
CA VAL A 208 -18.18 -9.60 -9.17
C VAL A 208 -18.90 -10.16 -10.41
N ALA A 209 -18.21 -10.26 -11.54
CA ALA A 209 -18.78 -10.79 -12.78
C ALA A 209 -18.97 -12.32 -12.77
N ALA A 210 -18.12 -13.03 -12.04
CA ALA A 210 -18.12 -14.49 -11.99
C ALA A 210 -19.31 -15.05 -11.19
N ARG A 211 -19.85 -16.18 -11.68
CA ARG A 211 -20.80 -17.00 -10.93
C ARG A 211 -20.03 -17.93 -9.99
N PRO A 212 -20.28 -17.88 -8.66
CA PRO A 212 -19.62 -18.76 -7.71
C PRO A 212 -20.05 -20.22 -7.92
N ARG A 213 -19.12 -21.15 -7.75
CA ARG A 213 -19.44 -22.57 -7.60
C ARG A 213 -19.89 -22.78 -6.16
N LEU A 214 -21.20 -22.90 -5.95
CA LEU A 214 -21.75 -23.28 -4.65
C LEU A 214 -21.78 -24.80 -4.58
N THR A 215 -20.97 -25.40 -3.72
CA THR A 215 -21.11 -26.82 -3.37
C THR A 215 -22.43 -26.95 -2.60
N ALA A 216 -23.40 -27.66 -3.17
CA ALA A 216 -24.64 -27.95 -2.47
C ALA A 216 -24.31 -28.71 -1.17
N PRO A 217 -24.96 -28.40 -0.03
CA PRO A 217 -24.74 -29.18 1.19
C PRO A 217 -25.09 -30.64 0.89
N THR A 218 -24.14 -31.54 1.17
CA THR A 218 -24.38 -32.99 1.09
C THR A 218 -25.59 -33.29 1.99
N PRO A 219 -26.69 -33.83 1.46
CA PRO A 219 -27.84 -34.18 2.29
C PRO A 219 -27.37 -35.18 3.35
N VAL A 220 -27.50 -34.82 4.62
CA VAL A 220 -27.29 -35.74 5.73
C VAL A 220 -28.38 -36.80 5.60
N ALA A 221 -27.98 -38.03 5.25
CA ALA A 221 -28.90 -39.15 5.17
C ALA A 221 -29.53 -39.40 6.56
N PRO A 222 -30.82 -39.76 6.64
CA PRO A 222 -31.56 -39.93 7.89
C PRO A 222 -31.02 -41.08 8.76
#